data_AF-A0A497N706-F1
#
_entry.id   AF-A0A497N706-F1
#
_cell.length_a   1.000
_cell.length_b   1.000
_cell.length_c   1.000
_cell.angle_alpha   90.00
_cell.angle_beta   90.00
_cell.angle_gamma   90.00
#
_symmetry.space_group_name_H-M   'P 1'
#
loop_
_entity.id
_entity.type
_entity.pdbx_description
1 polymer ?
#
loop_
_entity_poly.entity_id
_entity_poly.type
_entity_poly.pdbx_seq_one_letter_code
_entity_poly.pdbx_strand_id
1 'polypeptide(L)'
;MFGYLGAVFATLLGEITLFVGAYYFISKNVGKICWRKVVFKPLLAGILMAAVMYGLNFTSRAAALLAGPGMFFIAIIVLQVFDREEMEIIRERLQKIRHRFGYLTAR
;
A
#
# COMPACT_ATOMS: atom_id res chain seq x y z
N MET A 1 3.10 -11.34 33.40
CA MET A 1 2.36 -10.07 33.18
C MET A 1 2.75 -9.53 31.81
N PHE A 2 1.76 -9.03 31.05
CA PHE A 2 1.76 -8.54 29.66
C PHE A 2 1.51 -9.53 28.50
N GLY A 3 2.01 -10.77 28.51
CA GLY A 3 1.60 -11.81 27.53
C GLY A 3 1.57 -11.35 26.06
N TYR A 4 0.58 -11.81 25.29
CA TYR A 4 0.39 -11.43 23.87
C TYR A 4 0.22 -9.93 23.65
N LEU A 5 -0.56 -9.26 24.50
CA LEU A 5 -0.80 -7.81 24.39
C LEU A 5 0.49 -7.01 24.57
N GLY A 6 1.37 -7.42 25.48
CA GLY A 6 2.69 -6.80 25.67
C GLY A 6 3.55 -6.88 24.42
N ALA A 7 3.54 -8.02 23.74
CA ALA A 7 4.28 -8.19 22.48
C ALA A 7 3.73 -7.30 21.35
N VAL A 8 2.39 -7.17 21.26
CA VAL A 8 1.75 -6.26 20.30
C VAL A 8 2.17 -4.81 20.56
N PHE A 9 2.08 -4.33 21.80
CA PHE A 9 2.49 -2.97 22.13
C PHE A 9 3.99 -2.73 21.91
N ALA A 10 4.84 -3.69 22.27
CA ALA A 10 6.28 -3.59 22.02
C ALA A 10 6.59 -3.50 20.52
N THR A 11 5.89 -4.28 19.69
CA THR A 11 6.05 -4.26 18.23
C THR A 11 5.59 -2.93 17.65
N LEU A 12 4.41 -2.45 18.05
CA LEU A 12 3.90 -1.15 17.60
C LEU A 12 4.83 0.00 17.99
N LEU A 13 5.36 -0.01 19.22
CA LEU A 13 6.34 0.99 19.66
C LEU A 13 7.63 0.91 18.85
N GLY A 14 8.08 -0.31 18.53
CA GLY A 14 9.22 -0.54 17.64
C GLY A 14 8.98 0.04 16.24
N GLU A 15 7.84 -0.25 15.63
CA GLU A 15 7.45 0.27 14.32
C GLU A 15 7.35 1.79 14.31
N ILE A 16 6.74 2.39 15.33
CA ILE A 16 6.66 3.86 15.48
C ILE A 16 8.06 4.46 15.59
N THR A 17 8.94 3.85 16.39
CA THR A 17 10.31 4.34 16.59
C THR A 17 11.10 4.27 15.29
N LEU A 18 11.01 3.16 14.56
CA LEU A 18 11.66 2.99 13.26
C LEU A 18 11.11 3.98 12.24
N PHE A 19 9.79 4.17 12.19
CA PHE A 19 9.15 5.10 11.29
C PHE A 19 9.58 6.55 11.54
N VAL A 20 9.56 6.98 12.81
CA VAL A 20 10.00 8.34 13.20
C VAL A 20 11.48 8.53 12.90
N GLY A 21 12.33 7.55 13.21
CA GLY A 21 13.76 7.59 12.88
C GLY A 21 13.99 7.73 11.38
N ALA A 22 13.38 6.85 10.57
CA ALA A 22 13.49 6.90 9.11
C ALA A 22 12.99 8.23 8.55
N TYR A 23 11.84 8.72 9.02
CA TYR A 23 11.29 10.00 8.59
C TYR A 23 12.22 11.17 8.95
N TYR A 24 12.80 11.18 10.15
CA TYR A 24 13.76 12.20 10.55
C TYR A 24 14.97 12.23 9.60
N PHE A 25 15.57 11.07 9.32
CA PHE A 25 16.71 10.99 8.39
C PHE A 25 16.35 11.41 6.97
N ILE A 26 15.19 10.98 6.44
CA ILE A 26 14.73 11.35 5.09
C ILE A 26 14.44 12.85 5.01
N SER A 27 13.71 13.39 5.98
CA SER A 27 13.34 14.81 6.01
C SER A 27 14.55 15.73 6.10
N LYS A 28 15.63 15.27 6.74
CA LYS A 28 16.88 16.02 6.90
C LYS A 28 17.80 15.94 5.68
N ASN A 29 17.88 14.79 5.00
CA ASN A 29 18.87 14.56 3.94
C ASN A 29 18.30 14.60 2.51
N VAL A 30 17.02 14.31 2.32
CA VAL A 30 16.39 14.18 0.99
C VAL A 30 15.39 15.31 0.75
N GLY A 31 14.54 15.61 1.74
CA GLY A 31 13.55 16.68 1.65
C GLY A 31 12.27 16.38 2.42
N LYS A 32 11.41 17.40 2.58
CA LYS A 32 10.14 17.27 3.32
C LYS A 32 9.08 16.57 2.48
N ILE A 33 8.49 15.50 3.02
CA ILE A 33 7.39 14.77 2.39
C ILE A 33 6.09 15.55 2.55
N CYS A 34 5.35 15.77 1.46
CA CYS A 34 4.01 16.37 1.51
C CYS A 34 2.97 15.32 1.92
N TRP A 35 2.84 15.08 3.23
CA TRP A 35 1.94 14.07 3.82
C TRP A 35 0.51 14.11 3.29
N ARG A 36 -0.04 15.30 3.04
CA ARG A 36 -1.41 15.45 2.49
C ARG A 36 -1.57 14.80 1.12
N LYS A 37 -0.57 14.92 0.24
CA LYS A 37 -0.61 14.32 -1.09
C LYS A 37 -0.42 12.80 -1.03
N VAL A 38 0.44 12.34 -0.13
CA VAL A 38 0.86 10.93 -0.04
C VAL A 38 -0.15 10.06 0.73
N VAL A 39 -0.72 10.56 1.83
CA VAL A 39 -1.56 9.74 2.74
C VAL A 39 -3.04 9.80 2.37
N PHE A 40 -3.53 10.94 1.88
CA PHE A 40 -4.98 11.13 1.70
C PHE A 40 -5.59 10.15 0.69
N LYS A 41 -4.94 9.95 -0.47
CA LYS A 41 -5.47 9.07 -1.52
C LYS A 41 -5.44 7.59 -1.11
N PRO A 42 -4.34 7.03 -0.55
CA PRO A 42 -4.35 5.67 -0.01
C PRO A 42 -5.32 5.47 1.15
N LEU A 43 -5.46 6.48 2.02
CA LEU A 43 -6.43 6.44 3.12
C LEU A 43 -7.86 6.32 2.57
N LEU A 44 -8.20 7.13 1.56
CA LEU A 44 -9.51 7.06 0.91
C LEU A 44 -9.75 5.70 0.24
N ALA A 45 -8.75 5.16 -0.45
CA ALA A 45 -8.81 3.81 -1.02
C ALA A 45 -9.03 2.73 0.07
N GLY A 46 -8.36 2.86 1.21
CA GLY A 46 -8.54 1.98 2.37
C GLY A 46 -9.94 2.07 2.98
N ILE A 47 -10.50 3.27 3.09
CA ILE A 47 -11.88 3.48 3.54
C ILE A 47 -12.88 2.83 2.58
N LEU A 48 -12.69 2.99 1.27
CA LEU A 48 -13.53 2.34 0.25
C LEU A 48 -13.45 0.82 0.35
N MET A 49 -12.24 0.27 0.52
CA MET A 49 -12.04 -1.16 0.76
C MET A 49 -12.79 -1.61 2.02
N ALA A 50 -12.63 -0.90 3.14
CA ALA A 50 -13.28 -1.24 4.40
C ALA A 50 -14.81 -1.21 4.28
N ALA A 51 -15.37 -0.23 3.57
CA ALA A 51 -16.81 -0.13 3.31
C ALA A 51 -17.33 -1.32 2.50
N VAL A 52 -16.64 -1.70 1.43
CA VAL A 52 -16.99 -2.87 0.61
C VAL A 52 -16.87 -4.16 1.42
N MET A 53 -15.76 -4.34 2.14
CA MET A 53 -15.56 -5.53 2.98
C MET A 53 -16.65 -5.63 4.06
N TYR A 54 -17.00 -4.52 4.71
CA TYR A 54 -18.07 -4.49 5.72
C TYR A 54 -19.43 -4.88 5.11
N GLY A 55 -19.78 -4.34 3.95
CA GLY A 55 -21.02 -4.68 3.24
C GLY A 55 -21.08 -6.14 2.81
N LEU A 56 -19.97 -6.68 2.26
CA LEU A 56 -19.91 -8.06 1.77
C LEU A 56 -19.79 -9.10 2.90
N ASN A 57 -19.31 -8.71 4.08
CA ASN A 57 -19.19 -9.62 5.23
C ASN A 57 -20.56 -10.18 5.66
N PHE A 58 -21.63 -9.40 5.47
CA PHE A 58 -23.00 -9.86 5.74
C PHE A 58 -23.46 -10.98 4.82
N THR A 59 -22.91 -11.09 3.60
CA THR A 59 -23.31 -12.11 2.62
C THR A 59 -22.35 -13.30 2.60
N SER A 60 -21.04 -13.03 2.48
CA SER A 60 -20.01 -14.08 2.41
C SER A 60 -18.65 -13.54 2.82
N ARG A 61 -18.08 -14.11 3.88
CA ARG A 61 -16.72 -13.78 4.36
C ARG A 61 -15.65 -14.07 3.30
N ALA A 62 -15.82 -15.14 2.52
CA ALA A 62 -14.91 -15.48 1.45
C ALA A 62 -14.94 -14.47 0.30
N ALA A 63 -16.14 -13.98 -0.05
CA ALA A 63 -16.29 -12.92 -1.05
C ALA A 63 -15.66 -11.61 -0.57
N ALA A 64 -15.86 -11.23 0.69
CA ALA A 64 -15.24 -10.03 1.28
C ALA A 64 -13.71 -10.09 1.26
N LEU A 65 -13.11 -11.27 1.50
CA LEU A 65 -11.66 -11.47 1.49
C LEU A 65 -11.04 -11.26 0.10
N LEU A 66 -11.73 -11.65 -0.96
CA LEU A 66 -11.24 -11.45 -2.34
C LEU A 66 -11.60 -10.07 -2.90
N ALA A 67 -12.82 -9.62 -2.65
CA ALA A 67 -13.34 -8.35 -3.17
C ALA A 67 -12.69 -7.13 -2.51
N GLY A 68 -12.30 -7.21 -1.23
CA GLY A 68 -11.64 -6.11 -0.53
C GLY A 68 -10.32 -5.68 -1.20
N PRO A 69 -9.31 -6.56 -1.28
CA PRO A 69 -8.06 -6.25 -1.97
C PRO A 69 -8.28 -5.84 -3.43
N GLY A 70 -9.20 -6.51 -4.15
CA GLY A 70 -9.56 -6.13 -5.52
C GLY A 70 -10.06 -4.70 -5.62
N MET A 71 -10.98 -4.30 -4.72
CA MET A 71 -11.49 -2.94 -4.66
C MET A 71 -10.41 -1.93 -4.29
N PHE A 72 -9.50 -2.28 -3.38
CA PHE A 72 -8.38 -1.42 -3.02
C PHE A 72 -7.48 -1.13 -4.23
N PHE A 73 -7.14 -2.16 -5.01
CA PHE A 73 -6.37 -1.98 -6.25
C PHE A 73 -7.10 -1.09 -7.26
N ILE A 74 -8.40 -1.32 -7.46
CA ILE A 74 -9.21 -0.49 -8.35
C ILE A 74 -9.24 0.96 -7.86
N ALA A 75 -9.48 1.17 -6.56
CA ALA A 75 -9.53 2.50 -5.96
C ALA A 75 -8.19 3.24 -6.10
N ILE A 76 -7.06 2.56 -5.92
CA ILE A 76 -5.73 3.16 -6.13
C ILE A 76 -5.54 3.64 -7.57
N ILE A 77 -5.96 2.83 -8.54
CA ILE A 77 -5.85 3.16 -9.96
C ILE A 77 -6.76 4.34 -10.30
N VAL A 78 -8.02 4.31 -9.86
CA VAL A 78 -9.02 5.34 -10.13
C VAL A 78 -8.67 6.66 -9.45
N LEU A 79 -8.19 6.63 -8.20
CA LEU A 79 -7.78 7.82 -7.47
C LEU A 79 -6.43 8.39 -7.97
N GLN A 80 -5.82 7.75 -8.97
CA GLN A 80 -4.51 8.09 -9.50
C GLN A 80 -3.53 8.39 -8.35
N VAL A 81 -3.42 7.43 -7.43
CA VAL A 81 -2.56 7.58 -6.25
C VAL A 81 -1.14 7.91 -6.67
N PHE A 82 -0.67 7.24 -7.72
CA PHE A 82 0.62 7.48 -8.34
C PHE A 82 0.57 8.67 -9.30
N ASP A 83 1.58 9.54 -9.20
CA ASP A 83 1.76 10.65 -10.14
C ASP A 83 2.21 10.12 -11.53
N ARG A 84 2.13 10.98 -12.55
CA ARG A 84 2.53 10.61 -13.93
C ARG A 84 3.98 10.14 -14.01
N GLU A 85 4.88 10.81 -13.28
CA GLU A 85 6.30 10.45 -13.18
C GLU A 85 6.48 9.05 -12.56
N GLU A 86 5.72 8.74 -11.50
CA GLU A 86 5.77 7.43 -10.85
C GLU A 86 5.24 6.32 -11.77
N MET A 87 4.16 6.62 -12.51
CA MET A 87 3.59 5.71 -13.50
C MET A 87 4.53 5.44 -14.68
N GLU A 88 5.32 6.43 -15.11
CA GLU A 88 6.34 6.24 -16.15
C GLU A 88 7.44 5.27 -15.69
N ILE A 89 7.94 5.43 -14.46
CA ILE A 89 8.95 4.52 -13.88
C ILE A 89 8.39 3.08 -13.79
N ILE A 90 7.13 2.93 -13.37
CA ILE A 90 6.46 1.63 -13.31
C ILE A 90 6.34 1.02 -14.71
N ARG A 91 5.93 1.82 -15.71
CA ARG A 91 5.78 1.38 -17.10
C ARG A 91 7.11 0.91 -17.68
N GLU A 92 8.18 1.66 -17.47
CA GLU A 92 9.53 1.29 -17.92
C GLU A 92 9.98 -0.03 -17.30
N ARG A 93 9.77 -0.20 -15.99
CA ARG A 93 10.11 -1.46 -15.29
C ARG A 93 9.27 -2.63 -15.78
N LEU A 94 7.96 -2.45 -16.00
CA LEU A 94 7.08 -3.47 -16.54
C LEU A 94 7.45 -3.86 -17.96
N GLN A 95 7.82 -2.91 -18.81
CA GLN A 95 8.31 -3.19 -20.16
C GLN A 95 9.61 -4.01 -20.12
N LYS A 96 10.53 -3.67 -19.22
CA LYS A 96 11.78 -4.42 -19.03
C LYS A 96 11.53 -5.84 -18.52
N ILE A 97 10.59 -6.03 -17.60
CA ILE A 97 10.18 -7.35 -17.11
C ILE A 97 9.51 -8.16 -18.22
N ARG A 98 8.59 -7.55 -18.98
CA ARG A 98 7.93 -8.17 -20.15
C ARG A 98 8.96 -8.63 -21.18
N HIS A 99 9.96 -7.80 -21.45
CA HIS A 99 11.04 -8.13 -22.38
C HIS A 99 11.93 -9.26 -21.86
N ARG A 100 12.15 -9.35 -20.54
CA ARG A 100 12.92 -10.43 -19.91
C ARG A 100 12.17 -11.76 -19.86
N PHE A 101 10.85 -11.71 -19.66
CA PHE A 101 9.97 -12.89 -19.71
C PHE A 101 9.75 -13.42 -21.12
N GLY A 102 9.70 -12.55 -22.14
CA GLY A 102 9.60 -12.96 -23.54
C GLY A 102 10.77 -13.85 -24.01
N TYR A 103 11.95 -13.71 -23.41
CA TYR A 103 13.09 -14.60 -23.68
C TYR A 103 13.01 -15.96 -22.97
N LEU A 104 12.17 -16.11 -21.93
CA LEU A 104 12.02 -17.36 -21.17
C LEU A 104 10.94 -18.28 -21.77
N THR A 105 10.06 -17.77 -22.63
CA THR A 105 8.99 -18.54 -23.29
C THR A 105 9.37 -19.00 -24.71
N ALA A 106 10.54 -18.62 -25.21
CA ALA A 106 11.04 -18.95 -26.55
C ALA A 106 12.08 -20.09 -26.56
N ARG A 107 12.11 -20.94 -25.51
CA ARG A 107 13.03 -22.07 -25.38
C ARG A 107 12.30 -23.35 -25.04
#